data_AF-A0A162LQ32-F1
#
_entry.id   AF-A0A162LQ32-F1
#
_cell.length_a   1.000
_cell.length_b   1.000
_cell.length_c   1.000
_cell.angle_alpha   90.00
_cell.angle_beta   90.00
_cell.angle_gamma   90.00
#
_symmetry.space_group_name_H-M   'P 1'
#
loop_
_entity.id
_entity.type
_entity.pdbx_description
1 polymer ?
#
loop_
_entity_poly.entity_id
_entity_poly.type
_entity_poly.pdbx_seq_one_letter_code
_entity_poly.pdbx_strand_id
1 'polypeptide(L)'
;MKSVLLNVRVPENLSDRLNEESMDLGVNLSEILRTIIANHFDVELQEDEIYNSNKFIYLLSWILAKKGQPQDHSEKETLVDLKNIVLEVIKDNQLPEHLTEEFEKLLFDLQRFIAAFGTENNQFRFCVLYQEDTFDYTGLIDYIAYKAFENRIQL
;
A
#
# COMPACT_ATOMS: atom_id res chain seq x y z
N MET A 1 -12.82 -28.68 4.92
CA MET A 1 -11.41 -28.81 4.46
C MET A 1 -10.77 -29.99 5.19
N LYS A 2 -9.91 -30.76 4.53
CA LYS A 2 -9.17 -31.85 5.19
C LYS A 2 -8.05 -31.24 6.03
N SER A 3 -7.96 -31.59 7.32
CA SER A 3 -6.80 -31.27 8.16
C SER A 3 -5.63 -32.15 7.74
N VAL A 4 -4.45 -31.56 7.59
CA VAL A 4 -3.19 -32.27 7.33
C VAL A 4 -2.42 -32.37 8.64
N LEU A 5 -1.95 -33.56 8.97
CA LEU A 5 -1.10 -33.79 10.14
C LEU A 5 0.33 -33.36 9.81
N LEU A 6 0.84 -32.37 10.54
CA LEU A 6 2.21 -31.89 10.43
C LEU A 6 3.01 -32.41 11.64
N ASN A 7 4.08 -33.17 11.40
CA ASN A 7 4.98 -33.64 12.46
C ASN A 7 6.24 -32.78 12.44
N VAL A 8 6.47 -32.00 13.49
CA VAL A 8 7.62 -31.11 13.63
C VAL A 8 8.56 -31.63 14.71
N ARG A 9 9.86 -31.65 14.42
CA ARG A 9 10.89 -31.94 15.43
C ARG A 9 11.50 -30.62 15.88
N VAL A 10 11.49 -30.39 17.19
CA VAL A 10 12.07 -29.20 17.82
C VAL A 10 13.10 -29.61 18.87
N PRO A 11 14.08 -28.75 19.17
CA PRO A 11 15.01 -28.93 20.28
C PRO A 11 14.27 -29.10 21.63
N GLU A 12 14.81 -29.92 22.54
CA GLU A 12 14.19 -30.23 23.85
C GLU A 12 13.91 -28.97 24.67
N ASN A 13 14.87 -28.04 24.75
CA ASN A 13 14.72 -26.77 25.45
C ASN A 13 13.59 -25.89 24.90
N LEU A 14 13.28 -26.00 23.60
CA LEU A 14 12.15 -25.28 23.01
C LEU A 14 10.83 -26.01 23.30
N SER A 15 10.84 -27.34 23.28
CA SER A 15 9.68 -28.14 23.65
C SER A 15 9.25 -27.88 25.09
N ASP A 16 10.20 -27.79 26.02
CA ASP A 16 9.90 -27.54 27.43
C ASP A 16 9.24 -26.18 27.62
N ARG A 17 9.78 -25.13 26.98
CA ARG A 17 9.19 -23.78 27.02
C ARG A 17 7.79 -23.72 26.42
N LEU A 18 7.56 -24.39 25.29
CA LEU A 18 6.24 -24.43 24.66
C LEU A 18 5.22 -25.20 25.53
N ASN A 19 5.68 -26.20 26.29
CA ASN A 19 4.83 -26.93 27.24
C ASN A 19 4.49 -26.08 28.46
N GLU A 20 5.44 -25.31 28.99
CA GLU A 20 5.19 -24.35 30.07
C GLU A 20 4.15 -23.30 29.63
N GLU A 21 4.33 -22.72 28.44
CA GLU A 21 3.42 -21.74 27.85
C GLU A 21 2.01 -22.34 27.59
N SER A 22 1.95 -23.61 27.19
CA SER A 22 0.71 -24.39 27.05
C SER A 22 -0.03 -24.55 28.38
N MET A 23 0.70 -24.81 29.47
CA MET A 23 0.14 -24.94 30.80
C MET A 23 -0.36 -23.60 31.33
N ASP A 24 0.41 -22.52 31.15
CA ASP A 24 0.08 -21.18 31.64
C ASP A 24 -1.16 -20.60 30.95
N LEU A 25 -1.30 -20.85 29.64
CA LEU A 25 -2.43 -20.37 28.83
C LEU A 25 -3.63 -21.33 28.85
N GLY A 26 -3.48 -22.54 29.37
CA GLY A 26 -4.54 -23.57 29.39
C GLY A 26 -4.97 -24.07 28.01
N VAL A 27 -4.12 -23.89 26.99
CA VAL A 27 -4.37 -24.31 25.60
C VAL A 27 -3.47 -25.46 25.21
N ASN A 28 -3.84 -26.26 24.22
CA ASN A 28 -3.00 -27.37 23.77
C ASN A 28 -1.80 -26.88 22.93
N LEU A 29 -0.71 -27.66 22.94
CA LEU A 29 0.50 -27.35 22.18
C LEU A 29 0.24 -27.13 20.67
N SER A 30 -0.69 -27.88 20.08
CA SER A 30 -1.02 -27.73 18.66
C SER A 30 -1.68 -26.39 18.36
N GLU A 31 -2.40 -25.81 19.32
CA GLU A 31 -3.05 -24.52 19.20
C GLU A 31 -2.03 -23.39 19.33
N ILE A 32 -1.06 -23.50 20.25
CA ILE A 32 0.08 -22.58 20.30
C ILE A 32 0.88 -22.61 19.00
N LEU A 33 1.21 -23.80 18.50
CA LEU A 33 1.93 -23.93 17.23
C LEU A 33 1.13 -23.36 16.06
N ARG A 34 -0.19 -23.56 16.02
CA ARG A 34 -1.05 -22.93 15.02
C ARG A 34 -1.04 -21.41 15.14
N THR A 35 -1.06 -20.85 16.35
CA THR A 35 -1.00 -19.41 16.58
C THR A 35 0.36 -18.85 16.18
N ILE A 36 1.46 -19.52 16.51
CA ILE A 36 2.82 -19.11 16.09
C ILE A 36 2.94 -19.15 14.57
N ILE A 37 2.48 -20.25 13.95
CA ILE A 37 2.50 -20.40 12.50
C ILE A 37 1.58 -19.37 11.84
N ALA A 38 0.37 -19.17 12.36
CA ALA A 38 -0.59 -18.18 11.85
C ALA A 38 -0.04 -16.77 12.00
N ASN A 39 0.56 -16.40 13.13
CA ASN A 39 1.19 -15.09 13.33
C ASN A 39 2.41 -14.90 12.43
N HIS A 40 3.21 -15.94 12.22
CA HIS A 40 4.35 -15.88 11.31
C HIS A 40 3.89 -15.68 9.86
N PHE A 41 2.86 -16.42 9.44
CA PHE A 41 2.26 -16.23 8.12
C PHE A 41 1.42 -14.96 8.02
N ASP A 42 0.78 -14.45 9.07
CA ASP A 42 0.08 -13.15 9.06
C ASP A 42 1.09 -12.01 8.92
N VAL A 43 2.27 -12.15 9.51
CA VAL A 43 3.37 -11.18 9.35
C VAL A 43 4.00 -11.27 7.95
N GLU A 44 4.09 -12.45 7.33
CA GLU A 44 4.53 -12.59 5.93
C GLU A 44 3.43 -12.25 4.90
N LEU A 45 2.14 -12.39 5.25
CA LEU A 45 1.00 -11.98 4.42
C LEU A 45 0.68 -10.49 4.55
N GLN A 46 1.37 -9.75 5.41
CA GLN A 46 1.41 -8.28 5.37
C GLN A 46 2.25 -7.72 4.20
N GLU A 47 2.69 -8.57 3.26
CA GLU A 47 3.19 -8.16 1.93
C GLU A 47 2.06 -7.71 0.95
N ASP A 48 0.95 -7.17 1.45
CA ASP A 48 0.03 -6.33 0.67
C ASP A 48 0.43 -4.85 0.77
N GLU A 49 1.74 -4.54 0.87
CA GLU A 49 2.21 -3.16 0.73
C GLU A 49 1.86 -2.69 -0.69
N ILE A 50 0.78 -1.92 -0.81
CA ILE A 50 0.40 -1.24 -2.05
C ILE A 50 1.62 -0.54 -2.64
N TYR A 51 2.51 -0.01 -1.80
CA TYR A 51 3.74 0.68 -2.16
C TYR A 51 4.72 -0.14 -3.01
N ASN A 52 4.73 -1.47 -2.89
CA ASN A 52 5.55 -2.35 -3.74
C ASN A 52 4.74 -2.99 -4.89
N SER A 53 3.45 -2.70 -4.97
CA SER A 53 2.58 -3.24 -6.02
C SER A 53 2.80 -2.56 -7.37
N ASN A 54 2.62 -3.32 -8.45
CA ASN A 54 2.61 -2.78 -9.81
C ASN A 54 1.54 -1.68 -9.99
N LYS A 55 0.44 -1.73 -9.23
CA LYS A 55 -0.61 -0.70 -9.25
C LYS A 55 -0.08 0.65 -8.76
N PHE A 56 0.67 0.65 -7.66
CA PHE A 56 1.25 1.88 -7.15
C PHE A 56 2.34 2.42 -8.06
N ILE A 57 3.22 1.57 -8.59
CA ILE A 57 4.21 1.98 -9.60
C ILE A 57 3.54 2.60 -10.83
N TYR A 58 2.43 2.00 -11.28
CA TYR A 58 1.62 2.54 -12.37
C TYR A 58 1.03 3.92 -12.04
N LEU A 59 0.43 4.07 -10.85
CA LEU A 59 -0.10 5.35 -10.37
C LEU A 59 1.00 6.42 -10.29
N LEU A 60 2.14 6.09 -9.68
CA LEU A 60 3.30 6.99 -9.57
C LEU A 60 3.81 7.44 -10.94
N SER A 61 3.96 6.50 -11.86
CA SER A 61 4.39 6.79 -13.23
C SER A 61 3.43 7.76 -13.91
N TRP A 62 2.13 7.58 -13.72
CA TRP A 62 1.11 8.48 -14.25
C TRP A 62 1.16 9.87 -13.61
N ILE A 63 1.24 9.96 -12.27
CA ILE A 63 1.35 11.24 -11.54
C ILE A 63 2.56 12.04 -12.04
N LEU A 64 3.73 11.39 -12.14
CA LEU A 64 4.96 12.03 -12.59
C LEU A 64 4.89 12.45 -14.06
N ALA A 65 4.31 11.62 -14.93
CA ALA A 65 4.10 11.97 -16.34
C ALA A 65 3.18 13.20 -16.50
N LYS A 66 2.28 13.43 -15.55
CA LYS A 66 1.37 14.58 -15.56
C LYS A 66 2.00 15.91 -15.16
N LYS A 67 3.20 15.93 -14.60
CA LYS A 67 3.83 17.16 -14.12
C LYS A 67 3.92 18.23 -15.24
N GLY A 68 3.19 19.33 -15.07
CA GLY A 68 3.10 20.40 -16.07
C GLY A 68 2.25 20.06 -17.32
N GLN A 69 1.55 18.93 -17.32
CA GLN A 69 0.69 18.44 -18.40
C GLN A 69 -0.76 18.26 -17.90
N PRO A 70 -1.56 19.34 -17.86
CA PRO A 70 -2.92 19.32 -17.34
C PRO A 70 -3.93 18.58 -18.23
N GLN A 71 -3.59 18.33 -19.50
CA GLN A 71 -4.44 17.61 -20.44
C GLN A 71 -4.29 16.09 -20.27
N ASP A 72 -5.35 15.35 -20.54
CA ASP A 72 -5.34 13.89 -20.51
C ASP A 72 -6.18 13.30 -21.65
N HIS A 73 -5.65 12.26 -22.27
CA HIS A 73 -6.25 11.56 -23.41
C HIS A 73 -6.52 10.09 -23.11
N SER A 74 -6.41 9.69 -21.84
CA SER A 74 -6.68 8.34 -21.37
C SER A 74 -8.18 8.04 -21.49
N GLU A 75 -8.49 6.76 -21.65
CA GLU A 75 -9.87 6.31 -21.63
C GLU A 75 -10.47 6.51 -20.24
N LYS A 76 -11.79 6.74 -20.17
CA LYS A 76 -12.48 6.98 -18.89
C LYS A 76 -12.28 5.83 -17.91
N GLU A 77 -12.21 4.59 -18.40
CA GLU A 77 -11.97 3.39 -17.60
C GLU A 77 -10.60 3.45 -16.92
N THR A 78 -9.55 3.81 -17.65
CA THR A 78 -8.21 4.03 -17.09
C THR A 78 -8.21 5.05 -15.96
N LEU A 79 -8.95 6.15 -16.10
CA LEU A 79 -9.08 7.15 -15.04
C LEU A 79 -9.85 6.61 -13.82
N VAL A 80 -10.88 5.80 -14.04
CA VAL A 80 -11.60 5.14 -12.95
C VAL A 80 -10.71 4.14 -12.21
N ASP A 81 -9.84 3.41 -12.92
CA ASP A 81 -8.87 2.52 -12.30
C ASP A 81 -7.85 3.29 -11.47
N LEU A 82 -7.27 4.36 -12.00
CA LEU A 82 -6.37 5.25 -11.26
C LEU A 82 -7.03 5.79 -9.98
N LYS A 83 -8.30 6.22 -10.07
CA LYS A 83 -9.08 6.66 -8.90
C LYS A 83 -9.18 5.59 -7.83
N ASN A 84 -9.41 4.34 -8.23
CA ASN A 84 -9.54 3.23 -7.30
C ASN A 84 -8.19 2.91 -6.64
N ILE A 85 -7.09 2.98 -7.39
CA ILE A 85 -5.74 2.82 -6.82
C ILE A 85 -5.45 3.94 -5.81
N VAL A 86 -5.78 5.20 -6.12
CA VAL A 86 -5.61 6.32 -5.17
C VAL A 86 -6.43 6.09 -3.89
N LEU A 87 -7.65 5.60 -3.99
CA LEU A 87 -8.47 5.23 -2.83
C LEU A 87 -7.85 4.10 -1.99
N GLU A 88 -7.24 3.11 -2.64
CA GLU A 88 -6.50 2.04 -1.96
C GLU A 88 -5.30 2.62 -1.21
N VAL A 89 -4.49 3.49 -1.84
CA VAL A 89 -3.33 4.15 -1.22
C VAL A 89 -3.71 4.96 0.02
N ILE A 90 -4.76 5.78 -0.06
CA ILE A 90 -5.20 6.62 1.06
C ILE A 90 -5.65 5.75 2.24
N LYS A 91 -6.34 4.62 1.97
CA LYS A 91 -6.85 3.73 3.02
C LYS A 91 -5.76 2.93 3.74
N ASP A 92 -4.64 2.68 3.08
CA ASP A 92 -3.52 1.91 3.63
C ASP A 92 -2.84 2.66 4.81
N ASN A 93 -3.03 3.98 4.93
CA ASN A 93 -2.55 4.81 6.05
C ASN A 93 -1.02 4.73 6.34
N GLN A 94 -0.20 4.21 5.42
CA GLN A 94 1.26 4.16 5.59
C GLN A 94 1.99 5.41 5.03
N LEU A 95 1.28 6.31 4.36
CA LEU A 95 1.82 7.59 3.93
C LEU A 95 1.94 8.55 5.12
N PRO A 96 3.01 9.38 5.15
CA PRO A 96 3.04 10.56 6.00
C PRO A 96 1.81 11.44 5.76
N GLU A 97 1.28 12.06 6.82
CA GLU A 97 0.05 12.87 6.78
C GLU A 97 0.03 13.90 5.62
N HIS A 98 1.13 14.63 5.42
CA HIS A 98 1.24 15.59 4.31
C HIS A 98 1.06 14.94 2.93
N LEU A 99 1.60 13.74 2.69
CA LEU A 99 1.40 13.05 1.41
C LEU A 99 -0.01 12.51 1.30
N THR A 100 -0.61 12.03 2.40
CA THR A 100 -2.02 11.62 2.40
C THR A 100 -2.92 12.76 1.93
N GLU A 101 -2.72 13.99 2.44
CA GLU A 101 -3.45 15.18 1.99
C GLU A 101 -3.24 15.45 0.47
N GLU A 102 -2.03 15.27 -0.04
CA GLU A 102 -1.73 15.41 -1.47
C GLU A 102 -2.46 14.36 -2.32
N PHE A 103 -2.54 13.11 -1.87
CA PHE A 103 -3.32 12.07 -2.54
C PHE A 103 -4.83 12.31 -2.44
N GLU A 104 -5.33 12.93 -1.37
CA GLU A 104 -6.73 13.35 -1.25
C GLU A 104 -7.06 14.48 -2.23
N LYS A 105 -6.18 15.47 -2.39
CA LYS A 105 -6.31 16.52 -3.44
C LYS A 105 -6.35 15.87 -4.83
N LEU A 106 -5.43 14.93 -5.09
CA LEU A 106 -5.40 14.18 -6.34
C LEU A 106 -6.72 13.44 -6.57
N LEU A 107 -7.23 12.73 -5.56
CA LEU A 107 -8.49 12.00 -5.63
C LEU A 107 -9.66 12.92 -5.99
N PHE A 108 -9.77 14.05 -5.31
CA PHE A 108 -10.80 15.05 -5.57
C PHE A 108 -10.73 15.57 -7.01
N ASP A 109 -9.53 15.91 -7.47
CA ASP A 109 -9.32 16.41 -8.82
C ASP A 109 -9.63 15.36 -9.88
N LEU A 110 -9.30 14.10 -9.61
CA LEU A 110 -9.62 12.98 -10.48
C LEU A 110 -11.13 12.72 -10.58
N GLN A 111 -11.84 12.80 -9.46
CA GLN A 111 -13.30 12.69 -9.45
C GLN A 111 -13.95 13.82 -10.24
N ARG A 112 -13.48 15.05 -10.06
CA ARG A 112 -13.93 16.22 -10.84
C ARG A 112 -13.69 16.01 -12.33
N PHE A 113 -12.49 15.56 -12.71
CA PHE A 113 -12.16 15.31 -14.10
C PHE A 113 -13.05 14.22 -14.72
N ILE A 114 -13.25 13.10 -14.02
CA ILE A 114 -14.12 11.99 -14.48
C ILE A 114 -15.59 12.43 -14.60
N ALA A 115 -16.07 13.26 -13.69
CA ALA A 115 -17.44 13.78 -13.71
C ALA A 115 -17.70 14.66 -14.95
N ALA A 116 -16.69 15.43 -15.38
CA ALA A 116 -16.72 16.25 -16.58
C ALA A 116 -16.02 15.57 -17.79
N PHE A 117 -15.91 14.24 -17.80
CA PHE A 117 -15.18 13.54 -18.87
C PHE A 117 -15.80 13.82 -20.24
N GLY A 118 -14.95 14.20 -21.20
CA GLY A 118 -15.37 14.54 -22.57
C GLY A 118 -15.81 15.99 -22.78
N THR A 119 -15.79 16.85 -21.75
CA THR A 119 -16.00 18.29 -21.94
C THR A 119 -14.75 18.97 -22.47
N GLU A 120 -14.94 19.96 -23.35
CA GLU A 120 -13.85 20.82 -23.82
C GLU A 120 -13.27 21.61 -22.64
N ASN A 121 -11.94 21.72 -22.59
CA ASN A 121 -11.16 22.37 -21.52
C ASN A 121 -11.18 21.69 -20.15
N ASN A 122 -11.62 20.43 -20.04
CA ASN A 122 -11.38 19.69 -18.81
C ASN A 122 -9.88 19.40 -18.64
N GLN A 123 -9.33 19.79 -17.50
CA GLN A 123 -7.88 19.81 -17.25
C GLN A 123 -7.63 19.46 -15.79
N PHE A 124 -6.63 18.63 -15.50
CA PHE A 124 -6.14 18.40 -14.15
C PHE A 124 -5.51 19.67 -13.58
N ARG A 125 -5.87 19.99 -12.33
CA ARG A 125 -5.36 21.12 -11.56
C ARG A 125 -4.13 20.72 -10.75
N PHE A 126 -4.12 19.50 -10.21
CA PHE A 126 -3.04 19.02 -9.34
C PHE A 126 -1.66 19.10 -9.99
N CYS A 127 -1.59 19.09 -11.33
CA CYS A 127 -0.32 19.07 -12.05
C CYS A 127 0.06 20.41 -12.70
N VAL A 128 -0.75 21.46 -12.51
CA VAL A 128 -0.41 22.82 -12.96
C VAL A 128 0.67 23.37 -12.04
N LEU A 129 1.80 23.80 -12.59
CA LEU A 129 2.93 24.30 -11.80
C LEU A 129 2.64 25.69 -11.23
N TYR A 130 3.22 25.97 -10.04
CA TYR A 130 3.16 27.28 -9.37
C TYR A 130 1.74 27.70 -8.92
N GLN A 131 0.87 26.75 -8.59
CA GLN A 131 -0.44 26.99 -7.99
C GLN A 131 -0.50 26.40 -6.58
N GLU A 132 -1.40 26.90 -5.73
CA GLU A 132 -1.58 26.36 -4.37
C GLU A 132 -2.06 24.90 -4.39
N ASP A 133 -2.79 24.52 -5.43
CA ASP A 133 -3.29 23.15 -5.65
C ASP A 133 -2.26 22.23 -6.33
N THR A 134 -1.03 22.70 -6.60
CA THR A 134 0.01 21.86 -7.20
C THR A 134 0.38 20.74 -6.24
N PHE A 135 0.35 19.51 -6.76
CA PHE A 135 0.76 18.31 -6.03
C PHE A 135 2.23 18.41 -5.60
N ASP A 136 2.54 18.01 -4.37
CA ASP A 136 3.93 17.99 -3.88
C ASP A 136 4.73 16.83 -4.49
N TYR A 137 5.22 17.07 -5.71
CA TYR A 137 6.11 16.15 -6.41
C TYR A 137 7.44 15.92 -5.68
N THR A 138 7.91 16.90 -4.90
CA THR A 138 9.21 16.80 -4.23
C THR A 138 9.09 15.89 -3.01
N GLY A 139 8.08 16.13 -2.17
CA GLY A 139 7.76 15.27 -1.04
C GLY A 139 7.52 13.82 -1.46
N LEU A 140 6.82 13.59 -2.59
CA LEU A 140 6.60 12.25 -3.12
C LEU A 140 7.91 11.57 -3.55
N ILE A 141 8.78 12.27 -4.29
CA ILE A 141 10.07 11.73 -4.73
C ILE A 141 10.96 11.42 -3.53
N ASP A 142 11.02 12.33 -2.55
CA ASP A 142 11.82 12.17 -1.34
C ASP A 142 11.34 10.97 -0.52
N TYR A 143 10.03 10.78 -0.38
CA TYR A 143 9.45 9.61 0.28
C TYR A 143 9.79 8.30 -0.44
N ILE A 144 9.63 8.25 -1.76
CA ILE A 144 9.96 7.05 -2.56
C ILE A 144 11.46 6.74 -2.43
N ALA A 145 12.32 7.75 -2.52
CA ALA A 145 13.76 7.58 -2.36
C ALA A 145 14.08 7.02 -0.97
N TYR A 146 13.54 7.64 0.09
CA TYR A 146 13.69 7.19 1.47
C TYR A 146 13.28 5.72 1.66
N LYS A 147 12.07 5.35 1.20
CA LYS A 147 11.56 3.97 1.28
C LYS A 147 12.39 2.97 0.48
N ALA A 148 12.86 3.35 -0.70
CA ALA A 148 13.76 2.51 -1.49
C ALA A 148 15.11 2.27 -0.80
N PHE A 149 15.57 3.19 0.03
CA PHE A 149 16.79 3.01 0.85
C PHE A 149 16.53 2.20 2.13
N GLU A 150 15.39 2.34 2.80
CA GLU A 150 15.00 1.46 3.93
C GLU A 150 15.01 -0.01 3.51
N ASN A 151 14.45 -0.33 2.34
CA ASN A 151 14.40 -1.69 1.80
C ASN A 151 15.77 -2.25 1.39
N ARG A 152 16.81 -1.40 1.25
CA ARG A 152 18.18 -1.83 0.91
C ARG A 152 19.06 -2.15 2.11
N ILE A 153 18.67 -1.76 3.32
CA ILE A 153 19.47 -1.99 4.55
C ILE A 153 19.20 -3.38 5.15
N GLN A 154 18.22 -4.14 4.63
CA GLN A 154 17.89 -5.50 5.05
C GLN A 154 18.51 -6.62 4.17
N LEU A 155 19.56 -6.34 3.39
CA LEU A 155 20.29 -7.34 2.59
C LEU A 155 21.67 -7.67 3.18
#